data_AF-A0A4Q2UXI3-F1
#
_entry.id   AF-A0A4Q2UXI3-F1
#
_cell.length_a   1.000
_cell.length_b   1.000
_cell.length_c   1.000
_cell.angle_alpha   90.00
_cell.angle_beta   90.00
_cell.angle_gamma   90.00
#
_symmetry.space_group_name_H-M   'P 1'
#
loop_
_entity.id
_entity.type
_entity.pdbx_description
1 polymer ?
#
loop_
_entity_poly.entity_id
_entity_poly.type
_entity_poly.pdbx_seq_one_letter_code
_entity_poly.pdbx_strand_id
1 'polypeptide(L)'
;FDLWTSPNRLAIMAVFAHFIDKFGNQQSRLLALRRQLGIHSGENLAETLFEIVQLWDIRGQVGTVISDNVTTNDTCLSYFYRQLDPSIRPADIKARRMRCYGHVLNLVARAFLFGKDAESFELESDINGMRGLQEQDLRHWRSKGPIGKLHNIVKFIRSSPQRSEYFKRIAHEQEDEGYHLCEESTAELEVILNNETRWNSTYMMIERALRKQTDIRAYIFALEGEKDEEKRIPADDILSNEDWRVL
;
A
#
# COMPACT_ATOMS: atom_id res chain seq x y z
N PHE A 1 -2.80 7.94 -16.55
CA PHE A 1 -3.68 6.77 -16.40
C PHE A 1 -3.15 5.93 -15.27
N ASP A 2 -3.99 5.10 -14.69
CA ASP A 2 -3.61 4.11 -13.69
C ASP A 2 -4.14 2.74 -14.11
N LEU A 3 -3.38 1.69 -13.79
CA LEU A 3 -3.72 0.31 -14.11
C LEU A 3 -3.53 -0.55 -12.87
N TRP A 4 -4.60 -1.22 -12.44
CA TRP A 4 -4.53 -2.11 -11.30
C TRP A 4 -5.37 -3.36 -11.53
N THR A 5 -5.09 -4.40 -10.75
CA THR A 5 -5.93 -5.59 -10.67
C THR A 5 -6.96 -5.39 -9.57
N SER A 6 -8.24 -5.41 -9.93
CA SER A 6 -9.35 -5.33 -8.98
C SER A 6 -9.48 -6.60 -8.14
N PRO A 7 -10.20 -6.57 -6.99
CA PRO A 7 -10.44 -7.75 -6.16
C PRO A 7 -11.10 -8.93 -6.91
N ASN A 8 -11.88 -8.63 -7.95
CA ASN A 8 -12.51 -9.62 -8.83
C ASN A 8 -11.54 -10.16 -9.91
N ARG A 9 -10.23 -9.92 -9.77
CA ARG A 9 -9.16 -10.34 -10.68
C ARG A 9 -9.31 -9.79 -12.10
N LEU A 10 -9.92 -8.62 -12.23
CA LEU A 10 -10.01 -7.90 -13.50
C LEU A 10 -8.96 -6.81 -13.52
N ALA A 11 -8.17 -6.75 -14.59
CA ALA A 11 -7.30 -5.61 -14.88
C ALA A 11 -8.16 -4.42 -15.32
N ILE A 12 -8.03 -3.30 -14.64
CA ILE A 12 -8.81 -2.09 -14.88
C ILE A 12 -7.85 -0.94 -15.19
N MET A 13 -8.09 -0.25 -16.30
CA MET A 13 -7.42 1.00 -16.65
C MET A 13 -8.36 2.18 -16.39
N ALA A 14 -7.91 3.11 -15.55
CA ALA A 14 -8.55 4.42 -15.39
C ALA A 14 -7.76 5.50 -16.13
N VAL A 15 -8.46 6.32 -16.91
CA VAL A 15 -7.89 7.46 -17.61
C VAL A 15 -8.57 8.73 -17.12
N PHE A 16 -7.79 9.61 -16.50
CA PHE A 16 -8.20 10.95 -16.13
C PHE A 16 -7.55 11.96 -17.08
N ALA A 17 -8.32 12.96 -17.48
CA ALA A 17 -7.81 14.18 -18.10
C ALA A 17 -7.74 15.30 -17.07
N HIS A 18 -6.60 15.98 -17.04
CA HIS A 18 -6.38 17.19 -16.27
C HIS A 18 -6.07 18.32 -17.25
N PHE A 19 -6.81 19.42 -17.17
CA PHE A 19 -6.66 20.56 -18.08
C PHE A 19 -7.17 21.85 -17.42
N ILE A 20 -6.82 22.99 -18.02
CA ILE A 20 -7.37 24.30 -17.64
C ILE A 20 -8.51 24.61 -18.60
N ASP A 21 -9.68 24.94 -18.07
CA ASP A 21 -10.83 25.31 -18.90
C ASP A 21 -10.73 26.76 -19.41
N LYS A 22 -11.71 27.16 -20.23
CA LYS A 22 -11.80 28.52 -20.80
C LYS A 22 -11.95 29.63 -19.77
N PHE A 23 -12.26 29.29 -18.52
CA PHE A 23 -12.38 30.24 -17.41
C PHE A 23 -11.11 30.27 -16.54
N GLY A 24 -10.07 29.54 -16.92
CA GLY A 24 -8.82 29.47 -16.16
C GLY A 24 -8.88 28.50 -14.97
N ASN A 25 -9.94 27.69 -14.84
CA ASN A 25 -10.09 26.78 -13.71
C ASN A 25 -9.47 25.41 -14.04
N GLN A 26 -8.79 24.83 -13.06
CA GLN A 26 -8.30 23.47 -13.16
C GLN A 26 -9.46 22.48 -13.15
N GLN A 27 -9.48 21.60 -14.14
CA GLN A 27 -10.44 20.52 -14.27
C GLN A 27 -9.74 19.17 -14.14
N SER A 28 -10.43 18.23 -13.49
CA SER A 28 -10.08 16.81 -13.47
C SER A 28 -11.33 16.03 -13.87
N ARG A 29 -11.23 15.22 -14.92
CA ARG A 29 -12.36 14.43 -15.45
C ARG A 29 -11.94 13.00 -15.71
N LEU A 30 -12.71 12.06 -15.17
CA LEU A 30 -12.58 10.65 -15.54
C LEU A 30 -13.10 10.48 -16.97
N LEU A 31 -12.20 10.15 -17.89
CA LEU A 31 -12.54 9.88 -19.29
C LEU A 31 -13.01 8.45 -19.49
N ALA A 32 -12.43 7.52 -18.74
CA ALA A 32 -12.72 6.10 -18.88
C ALA A 32 -12.31 5.32 -17.64
N LEU A 33 -13.11 4.31 -17.31
CA LEU A 33 -12.78 3.22 -16.41
C LEU A 33 -13.10 1.92 -17.16
N ARG A 34 -12.09 1.32 -17.81
CA ARG A 34 -12.28 0.18 -18.71
C ARG A 34 -11.55 -1.03 -18.19
N ARG A 35 -12.10 -2.21 -18.47
CA ARG A 35 -11.36 -3.46 -18.31
C ARG A 35 -10.28 -3.54 -19.39
N GLN A 36 -9.04 -3.74 -18.96
CA GLN A 36 -7.94 -4.08 -19.86
C GLN A 36 -8.05 -5.56 -20.23
N LEU A 37 -8.10 -5.86 -21.52
CA LEU A 37 -8.18 -7.23 -22.04
C LEU A 37 -6.84 -7.64 -22.66
N GLY A 38 -6.57 -8.95 -22.69
CA GLY A 38 -5.37 -9.50 -23.30
C GLY A 38 -4.10 -9.32 -22.46
N ILE A 39 -2.96 -9.42 -23.12
CA ILE A 39 -1.64 -9.35 -22.48
C ILE A 39 -1.36 -7.89 -22.09
N HIS A 40 -0.82 -7.65 -20.90
CA HIS A 40 -0.45 -6.30 -20.45
C HIS A 40 0.88 -5.82 -21.08
N SER A 41 0.99 -5.89 -22.40
CA SER A 41 2.11 -5.31 -23.14
C SER A 41 1.92 -3.81 -23.31
N GLY A 42 3.01 -3.06 -23.51
CA GLY A 42 2.93 -1.61 -23.70
C GLY A 42 2.06 -1.24 -24.91
N GLU A 43 2.16 -2.01 -26.00
CA GLU A 43 1.39 -1.85 -27.23
C GLU A 43 -0.13 -1.92 -26.98
N ASN A 44 -0.56 -2.94 -26.24
CA ASN A 44 -1.98 -3.16 -25.95
C ASN A 44 -2.55 -2.06 -25.03
N LEU A 45 -1.76 -1.63 -24.03
CA LEU A 45 -2.11 -0.49 -23.20
C LEU A 45 -2.21 0.80 -24.04
N ALA A 46 -1.31 0.98 -25.01
CA ALA A 46 -1.30 2.14 -25.89
C ALA A 46 -2.54 2.20 -26.79
N GLU A 47 -2.96 1.06 -27.35
CA GLU A 47 -4.18 0.94 -28.13
C GLU A 47 -5.41 1.35 -27.30
N THR A 48 -5.52 0.85 -26.07
CA THR A 48 -6.62 1.22 -25.17
C THR A 48 -6.63 2.72 -24.86
N LEU A 49 -5.47 3.33 -24.60
CA LEU A 49 -5.36 4.77 -24.38
C LEU A 49 -5.73 5.58 -25.63
N PHE A 50 -5.28 5.13 -26.80
CA PHE A 50 -5.56 5.78 -28.08
C PHE A 50 -7.04 5.77 -28.40
N GLU A 51 -7.73 4.63 -28.23
CA GLU A 51 -9.18 4.54 -28.39
C GLU A 51 -9.94 5.51 -27.48
N ILE A 52 -9.51 5.67 -26.23
CA ILE A 52 -10.14 6.59 -25.28
C ILE A 52 -9.94 8.03 -25.77
N VAL A 53 -8.71 8.40 -26.14
CA VAL A 53 -8.41 9.76 -26.64
C VAL A 53 -9.11 10.06 -27.96
N GLN A 54 -9.30 9.06 -28.82
CA GLN A 54 -10.09 9.16 -30.05
C GLN A 54 -11.59 9.32 -29.75
N LEU A 55 -12.14 8.56 -28.80
CA LEU A 55 -13.55 8.66 -28.41
C LEU A 55 -13.93 10.06 -27.92
N TRP A 56 -13.01 10.72 -27.21
CA TRP A 56 -13.20 12.08 -26.71
C TRP A 56 -12.78 13.17 -27.72
N ASP A 57 -12.25 12.78 -28.89
CA ASP A 57 -11.67 13.66 -29.92
C ASP A 57 -10.63 14.67 -29.39
N ILE A 58 -9.77 14.20 -28.48
CA ILE A 58 -8.71 15.03 -27.85
C ILE A 58 -7.30 14.67 -28.33
N ARG A 59 -7.17 13.99 -29.48
CA ARG A 59 -5.88 13.52 -30.03
C ARG A 59 -4.82 14.62 -30.12
N GLY A 60 -5.21 15.80 -30.61
CA GLY A 60 -4.31 16.96 -30.75
C GLY A 60 -4.06 17.75 -29.45
N GLN A 61 -4.68 17.36 -28.33
CA GLN A 61 -4.65 18.10 -27.06
C GLN A 61 -3.86 17.37 -25.97
N VAL A 62 -3.32 16.18 -26.25
CA VAL A 62 -2.55 15.41 -25.27
C VAL A 62 -1.13 15.97 -25.13
N GLY A 63 -0.92 16.77 -24.09
CA GLY A 63 0.41 17.27 -23.73
C GLY A 63 1.27 16.17 -23.09
N THR A 64 0.94 15.80 -21.85
CA THR A 64 1.73 14.88 -21.01
C THR A 64 0.89 13.73 -20.50
N VAL A 65 1.51 12.58 -20.28
CA VAL A 65 0.86 11.44 -19.60
C VAL A 65 1.59 11.11 -18.30
N ILE A 66 0.82 11.01 -17.22
CA ILE A 66 1.28 10.59 -15.88
C ILE A 66 0.87 9.13 -15.66
N SER A 67 1.82 8.30 -15.23
CA SER A 67 1.58 6.92 -14.79
C SER A 67 2.62 6.47 -13.75
N ASP A 68 2.43 5.32 -13.11
CA ASP A 68 3.41 4.73 -12.17
C ASP A 68 4.75 4.37 -12.84
N ASN A 69 5.75 3.98 -12.05
CA ASN A 69 7.12 3.81 -12.55
C ASN A 69 7.38 2.49 -13.26
N VAL A 70 6.36 1.69 -13.55
CA VAL A 70 6.52 0.41 -14.26
C VAL A 70 7.08 0.67 -15.66
N THR A 71 8.10 -0.10 -16.05
CA THR A 71 8.83 0.04 -17.32
C THR A 71 7.93 -0.19 -18.54
N THR A 72 6.92 -1.05 -18.43
CA THR A 72 5.89 -1.27 -19.46
C THR A 72 5.21 0.04 -19.90
N ASN A 73 5.10 1.03 -19.01
CA ASN A 73 4.52 2.32 -19.34
C ASN A 73 5.40 3.15 -20.28
N ASP A 74 6.71 2.95 -20.26
CA ASP A 74 7.64 3.62 -21.19
C ASP A 74 7.40 3.11 -22.62
N THR A 75 7.27 1.79 -22.77
CA THR A 75 6.87 1.17 -24.04
C THR A 75 5.49 1.64 -24.47
N CYS A 76 4.51 1.62 -23.56
CA CYS A 76 3.15 2.09 -23.83
C CYS A 76 3.13 3.50 -24.42
N LEU A 77 3.79 4.45 -23.77
CA LEU A 77 3.79 5.83 -24.25
C LEU A 77 4.63 6.03 -25.50
N SER A 78 5.63 5.18 -25.72
CA SER A 78 6.35 5.15 -26.99
C SER A 78 5.45 4.76 -28.17
N TYR A 79 4.51 3.82 -27.99
CA TYR A 79 3.54 3.46 -29.03
C TYR A 79 2.42 4.49 -29.13
N PHE A 80 1.84 4.90 -28.00
CA PHE A 80 0.71 5.82 -27.95
C PHE A 80 1.04 7.17 -28.59
N TYR A 81 2.18 7.80 -28.25
CA TYR A 81 2.53 9.08 -28.85
C TYR A 81 2.85 8.98 -30.33
N ARG A 82 3.41 7.86 -30.81
CA ARG A 82 3.62 7.64 -32.26
C ARG A 82 2.32 7.44 -33.03
N GLN A 83 1.27 6.91 -32.39
CA GLN A 83 -0.07 6.84 -32.97
C GLN A 83 -0.71 8.24 -33.07
N LEU A 84 -0.44 9.13 -32.10
CA LEU A 84 -0.92 10.51 -32.15
C LEU A 84 -0.15 11.36 -33.16
N ASP A 85 1.17 11.19 -33.23
CA ASP A 85 2.08 11.93 -34.09
C ASP A 85 3.24 11.00 -34.54
N PRO A 86 3.19 10.47 -35.77
CA PRO A 86 4.24 9.59 -36.29
C PRO A 86 5.62 10.27 -36.39
N SER A 87 5.69 11.60 -36.37
CA SER A 87 6.93 12.37 -36.47
C SER A 87 7.58 12.67 -35.11
N ILE A 88 6.91 12.36 -34.00
CA ILE A 88 7.41 12.68 -32.66
C ILE A 88 8.73 11.95 -32.36
N ARG A 89 9.71 12.70 -31.84
CA ARG A 89 11.03 12.12 -31.53
C ARG A 89 10.99 11.39 -30.19
N PRO A 90 11.81 10.34 -30.00
CA PRO A 90 11.91 9.66 -28.70
C PRO A 90 12.22 10.58 -27.51
N ALA A 91 13.01 11.64 -27.73
CA ALA A 91 13.31 12.64 -26.71
C ALA A 91 12.06 13.42 -26.25
N ASP A 92 11.17 13.74 -27.18
CA ASP A 92 9.92 14.47 -26.89
C ASP A 92 8.94 13.55 -26.14
N ILE A 93 8.86 12.26 -26.51
CA ILE A 93 8.09 11.25 -25.77
C ILE A 93 8.58 11.17 -24.32
N LYS A 94 9.90 11.07 -24.12
CA LYS A 94 10.51 11.04 -22.79
C LYS A 94 10.19 12.29 -21.98
N ALA A 95 10.22 13.46 -22.60
CA ALA A 95 9.86 14.72 -21.94
C ALA A 95 8.37 14.81 -21.56
N ARG A 96 7.48 14.19 -22.35
CA ARG A 96 6.03 14.16 -22.09
C ARG A 96 5.60 13.08 -21.10
N ARG A 97 6.49 12.14 -20.77
CA ARG A 97 6.22 11.07 -19.80
C ARG A 97 6.58 11.51 -18.38
N MET A 98 5.56 11.92 -17.63
CA MET A 98 5.65 12.20 -16.20
C MET A 98 5.46 10.96 -15.31
N ARG A 99 6.31 10.82 -14.28
CA ARG A 99 6.21 9.74 -13.27
C ARG A 99 5.20 10.12 -12.20
N CYS A 100 4.45 9.16 -11.68
CA CYS A 100 3.52 9.39 -10.57
C CYS A 100 4.29 9.80 -9.31
N TYR A 101 4.06 11.02 -8.83
CA TYR A 101 4.74 11.54 -7.64
C TYR A 101 4.42 10.72 -6.39
N GLY A 102 3.15 10.32 -6.21
CA GLY A 102 2.75 9.47 -5.08
C GLY A 102 3.47 8.12 -5.06
N HIS A 103 3.67 7.51 -6.24
CA HIS A 103 4.43 6.27 -6.34
C HIS A 103 5.92 6.49 -6.00
N VAL A 104 6.52 7.60 -6.44
CA VAL A 104 7.91 7.94 -6.07
C VAL A 104 8.06 8.12 -4.55
N LEU A 105 7.14 8.83 -3.91
CA LEU A 105 7.15 8.99 -2.45
C LEU A 105 7.02 7.63 -1.74
N ASN A 106 6.14 6.76 -2.22
CA ASN A 106 6.01 5.41 -1.68
C ASN A 106 7.31 4.60 -1.82
N LEU A 107 8.01 4.69 -2.96
CA LEU A 107 9.32 4.05 -3.14
C LEU A 107 10.37 4.60 -2.18
N VAL A 108 10.41 5.92 -1.96
CA VAL A 108 11.33 6.54 -1.00
C VAL A 108 11.03 6.04 0.42
N ALA A 109 9.76 6.01 0.83
CA ALA A 109 9.35 5.50 2.13
C ALA A 109 9.75 4.01 2.30
N ARG A 110 9.47 3.16 1.30
CA ARG A 110 9.89 1.75 1.32
C ARG A 110 11.40 1.61 1.43
N ALA A 111 12.18 2.45 0.75
CA ALA A 111 13.63 2.41 0.83
C ALA A 111 14.16 2.75 2.23
N PHE A 112 13.52 3.69 2.93
CA PHE A 112 13.85 3.99 4.34
C PHE A 112 13.48 2.86 5.29
N LEU A 113 12.29 2.26 5.09
CA LEU A 113 11.76 1.23 5.99
C LEU A 113 12.44 -0.13 5.80
N PHE A 114 12.69 -0.51 4.55
CA PHE A 114 13.10 -1.88 4.19
C PHE A 114 14.46 -1.96 3.50
N GLY A 115 15.09 -0.82 3.17
CA GLY A 115 16.35 -0.77 2.44
C GLY A 115 16.17 -0.90 0.93
N LYS A 116 17.29 -1.13 0.22
CA LYS A 116 17.31 -1.17 -1.26
C LYS A 116 16.53 -2.34 -1.86
N ASP A 117 16.38 -3.43 -1.12
CA ASP A 117 15.81 -4.70 -1.60
C ASP A 117 14.40 -4.94 -1.02
N ALA A 118 13.60 -3.86 -0.86
CA ALA A 118 12.26 -3.94 -0.30
C ALA A 118 11.36 -4.95 -1.04
N GLU A 119 11.46 -5.03 -2.38
CA GLU A 119 10.69 -6.01 -3.17
C GLU A 119 11.13 -7.45 -2.90
N SER A 120 12.45 -7.70 -2.83
CA SER A 120 12.97 -9.04 -2.51
C SER A 120 12.61 -9.46 -1.09
N PHE A 121 12.61 -8.51 -0.15
CA PHE A 121 12.18 -8.74 1.22
C PHE A 121 10.72 -9.19 1.28
N GLU A 122 9.80 -8.46 0.65
CA GLU A 122 8.37 -8.84 0.68
C GLU A 122 8.14 -10.19 -0.02
N LEU A 123 8.79 -10.44 -1.16
CA LEU A 123 8.72 -11.71 -1.88
C LEU A 123 9.16 -12.90 -1.01
N GLU A 124 10.22 -12.74 -0.22
CA GLU A 124 10.68 -13.78 0.69
C GLU A 124 9.67 -14.05 1.81
N SER A 125 8.99 -13.03 2.33
CA SER A 125 7.90 -13.19 3.31
C SER A 125 6.71 -13.94 2.70
N ASP A 126 6.29 -13.58 1.48
CA ASP A 126 5.23 -14.28 0.76
C ASP A 126 5.57 -15.76 0.53
N ILE A 127 6.82 -16.06 0.14
CA ILE A 127 7.30 -17.43 -0.03
C ILE A 127 7.26 -18.19 1.29
N ASN A 128 7.74 -17.59 2.38
CA ASN A 128 7.71 -18.22 3.70
C ASN A 128 6.28 -18.50 4.16
N GLY A 129 5.36 -17.55 3.94
CA GLY A 129 3.93 -17.71 4.20
C GLY A 129 3.30 -18.84 3.40
N MET A 130 3.51 -18.88 2.09
CA MET A 130 2.99 -19.94 1.21
C MET A 130 3.51 -21.33 1.58
N ARG A 131 4.74 -21.41 2.08
CA ARG A 131 5.37 -22.68 2.50
C ARG A 131 5.05 -23.07 3.95
N GLY A 132 4.30 -22.23 4.68
CA GLY A 132 3.98 -22.46 6.09
C GLY A 132 5.18 -22.34 7.03
N LEU A 133 6.25 -21.64 6.62
CA LEU A 133 7.50 -21.49 7.37
C LEU A 133 7.39 -20.33 8.37
N GLN A 134 6.47 -20.46 9.33
CA GLN A 134 6.10 -19.38 10.26
C GLN A 134 7.30 -18.78 11.00
N GLU A 135 8.17 -19.60 11.58
CA GLU A 135 9.33 -19.10 12.34
C GLU A 135 10.36 -18.39 11.44
N GLN A 136 10.51 -18.82 10.18
CA GLN A 136 11.40 -18.13 9.24
C GLN A 136 10.83 -16.77 8.86
N ASP A 137 9.51 -16.70 8.64
CA ASP A 137 8.82 -15.46 8.34
C ASP A 137 8.92 -14.46 9.51
N LEU A 138 8.72 -14.92 10.75
CA LEU A 138 8.86 -14.07 11.93
C LEU A 138 10.29 -13.50 12.04
N ARG A 139 11.32 -14.34 11.88
CA ARG A 139 12.73 -13.89 11.89
C ARG A 139 13.04 -12.91 10.77
N HIS A 140 12.48 -13.16 9.58
CA HIS A 140 12.61 -12.29 8.43
C HIS A 140 12.08 -10.89 8.75
N TRP A 141 10.87 -10.79 9.31
CA TRP A 141 10.32 -9.51 9.77
C TRP A 141 11.16 -8.89 10.89
N ARG A 142 11.60 -9.64 11.91
CA ARG A 142 12.47 -9.12 12.99
C ARG A 142 13.75 -8.46 12.46
N SER A 143 14.26 -8.85 11.29
CA SER A 143 15.44 -8.21 10.67
C SER A 143 15.23 -6.73 10.35
N LYS A 144 13.98 -6.25 10.27
CA LYS A 144 13.62 -4.84 10.08
C LYS A 144 13.47 -4.06 11.38
N GLY A 145 13.92 -4.63 12.50
CA GLY A 145 13.94 -3.97 13.80
C GLY A 145 12.54 -3.77 14.40
N PRO A 146 12.28 -2.63 15.06
CA PRO A 146 11.01 -2.37 15.75
C PRO A 146 9.77 -2.52 14.85
N ILE A 147 9.85 -2.08 13.60
CA ILE A 147 8.72 -2.13 12.65
C ILE A 147 8.37 -3.58 12.31
N GLY A 148 9.38 -4.45 12.19
CA GLY A 148 9.19 -5.86 11.93
C GLY A 148 8.61 -6.63 13.12
N LYS A 149 9.08 -6.33 14.33
CA LYS A 149 8.46 -6.84 15.56
C LYS A 149 7.00 -6.41 15.67
N LEU A 150 6.70 -5.15 15.39
CA LEU A 150 5.33 -4.63 15.38
C LEU A 150 4.46 -5.35 14.34
N HIS A 151 4.97 -5.59 13.13
CA HIS A 151 4.29 -6.39 12.12
C HIS A 151 3.89 -7.76 12.67
N ASN A 152 4.84 -8.47 13.31
CA ASN A 152 4.59 -9.80 13.88
C ASN A 152 3.52 -9.77 14.98
N ILE A 153 3.55 -8.79 15.88
CA ILE A 153 2.52 -8.60 16.92
C ILE A 153 1.15 -8.37 16.28
N VAL A 154 1.04 -7.44 15.34
CA VAL A 154 -0.24 -7.11 14.69
C VAL A 154 -0.77 -8.29 13.88
N LYS A 155 0.11 -9.00 13.17
CA LYS A 155 -0.22 -10.23 12.44
C LYS A 155 -0.75 -11.30 13.39
N PHE A 156 -0.14 -11.47 14.56
CA PHE A 156 -0.60 -12.39 15.58
C PHE A 156 -2.00 -12.05 16.10
N ILE A 157 -2.25 -10.79 16.48
CA ILE A 157 -3.57 -10.34 16.99
C ILE A 157 -4.68 -10.58 15.94
N ARG A 158 -4.35 -10.37 14.67
CA ARG A 158 -5.29 -10.47 13.54
C ARG A 158 -5.40 -11.86 12.93
N SER A 159 -4.62 -12.84 13.37
CA SER A 159 -4.56 -14.15 12.72
C SER A 159 -5.81 -15.00 12.96
N SER A 160 -6.63 -14.69 13.96
CA SER A 160 -7.93 -15.32 14.17
C SER A 160 -8.95 -14.36 14.80
N PRO A 161 -10.26 -14.55 14.56
CA PRO A 161 -11.31 -13.76 15.20
C PRO A 161 -11.20 -13.78 16.73
N GLN A 162 -10.88 -14.93 17.32
CA GLN A 162 -10.76 -15.09 18.77
C GLN A 162 -9.64 -14.23 19.36
N ARG A 163 -8.51 -14.10 18.65
CA ARG A 163 -7.40 -13.23 19.11
C ARG A 163 -7.77 -11.76 19.03
N SER A 164 -8.46 -11.36 17.96
CA SER A 164 -8.93 -9.98 17.77
C SER A 164 -10.01 -9.60 18.79
N GLU A 165 -10.97 -10.49 19.05
CA GLU A 165 -11.99 -10.32 20.10
C GLU A 165 -11.37 -10.24 21.48
N TYR A 166 -10.38 -11.09 21.78
CA TYR A 166 -9.69 -11.05 23.07
C TYR A 166 -8.91 -9.74 23.25
N PHE A 167 -8.21 -9.28 22.22
CA PHE A 167 -7.55 -7.98 22.22
C PHE A 167 -8.53 -6.83 22.47
N LYS A 168 -9.69 -6.86 21.81
CA LYS A 168 -10.75 -5.86 22.01
C LYS A 168 -11.27 -5.88 23.46
N ARG A 169 -11.49 -7.06 24.04
CA ARG A 169 -11.90 -7.20 25.44
C ARG A 169 -10.88 -6.56 26.40
N ILE A 170 -9.59 -6.86 26.22
CA ILE A 170 -8.53 -6.25 27.03
C ILE A 170 -8.51 -4.73 26.87
N ALA A 171 -8.72 -4.22 25.65
CA ALA A 171 -8.76 -2.77 25.41
C ALA A 171 -9.94 -2.09 26.14
N HIS A 172 -11.11 -2.72 26.21
CA HIS A 172 -12.24 -2.21 27.02
C HIS A 172 -11.96 -2.28 28.53
N GLU A 173 -11.27 -3.31 29.01
CA GLU A 173 -10.89 -3.42 30.44
C GLU A 173 -9.87 -2.34 30.86
N GLN A 174 -9.13 -1.77 29.91
CA GLN A 174 -8.19 -0.66 30.14
C GLN A 174 -8.85 0.72 30.01
N GLU A 175 -10.09 0.79 29.54
CA GLU A 175 -10.79 2.05 29.33
C GLU A 175 -11.22 2.62 30.70
N ASP A 176 -10.80 3.85 31.00
CA ASP A 176 -11.20 4.53 32.22
C ASP A 176 -12.70 4.90 32.14
N GLU A 177 -13.48 4.63 33.19
CA GLU A 177 -14.93 4.96 33.25
C GLU A 177 -15.20 6.48 33.39
N GLY A 178 -14.20 7.31 33.07
CA GLY A 178 -14.29 8.76 33.11
C GLY A 178 -15.09 9.32 31.92
N TYR A 179 -15.93 10.33 32.16
CA TYR A 179 -16.63 11.04 31.10
C TYR A 179 -15.65 11.82 30.20
N HIS A 180 -15.16 11.18 29.14
CA HIS A 180 -14.39 11.84 28.09
C HIS A 180 -15.34 12.61 27.16
N LEU A 181 -15.51 13.91 27.42
CA LEU A 181 -16.37 14.79 26.62
C LEU A 181 -15.93 14.93 25.15
N CYS A 182 -14.67 14.62 24.82
CA CYS A 182 -14.10 14.86 23.48
C CYS A 182 -12.99 13.86 23.04
N GLU A 183 -12.60 12.86 23.83
CA GLU A 183 -11.56 11.90 23.42
C GLU A 183 -12.21 10.65 22.81
N GLU A 184 -11.76 10.27 21.61
CA GLU A 184 -12.23 9.05 20.95
C GLU A 184 -11.74 7.82 21.74
N SER A 185 -12.69 7.00 22.19
CA SER A 185 -12.42 5.67 22.76
C SER A 185 -11.46 4.88 21.87
N THR A 186 -10.33 4.45 22.44
CA THR A 186 -9.41 3.55 21.74
C THR A 186 -9.90 2.11 21.77
N ALA A 187 -10.83 1.74 22.66
CA ALA A 187 -11.26 0.36 22.87
C ALA A 187 -11.94 -0.24 21.62
N GLU A 188 -12.68 0.58 20.88
CA GLU A 188 -13.31 0.18 19.62
C GLU A 188 -12.34 0.13 18.42
N LEU A 189 -11.13 0.67 18.56
CA LEU A 189 -10.15 0.70 17.47
C LEU A 189 -9.43 -0.65 17.33
N GLU A 190 -9.50 -1.26 16.15
CA GLU A 190 -8.66 -2.42 15.81
C GLU A 190 -7.20 -2.02 15.51
N VAL A 191 -6.27 -2.96 15.65
CA VAL A 191 -4.92 -2.82 15.07
C VAL A 191 -4.97 -2.96 13.54
N ILE A 192 -4.09 -2.24 12.83
CA ILE A 192 -4.04 -2.20 11.36
C ILE A 192 -2.80 -2.96 10.90
N LEU A 193 -2.97 -4.02 10.11
CA LEU A 193 -1.85 -4.70 9.46
C LEU A 193 -1.42 -3.93 8.20
N ASN A 194 -0.11 -3.73 8.04
CA ASN A 194 0.43 -3.16 6.82
C ASN A 194 0.20 -4.09 5.61
N ASN A 195 0.13 -3.50 4.42
CA ASN A 195 -0.15 -4.19 3.17
C ASN A 195 0.62 -3.49 2.05
N GLU A 196 1.41 -4.26 1.30
CA GLU A 196 2.21 -3.75 0.19
C GLU A 196 1.38 -2.95 -0.84
N THR A 197 0.20 -3.46 -1.20
CA THR A 197 -0.65 -2.90 -2.26
C THR A 197 -1.33 -1.58 -1.87
N ARG A 198 -1.28 -1.18 -0.60
CA ARG A 198 -1.85 0.07 -0.09
C ARG A 198 -0.74 1.00 0.37
N TRP A 199 -0.49 2.05 -0.41
CA TRP A 199 0.46 3.10 -0.05
C TRP A 199 0.11 3.67 1.34
N ASN A 200 1.13 3.94 2.16
CA ASN A 200 1.05 4.38 3.58
C ASN A 200 0.56 3.33 4.61
N SER A 201 0.36 2.06 4.25
CA SER A 201 -0.14 1.05 5.20
C SER A 201 0.76 0.82 6.41
N THR A 202 2.09 0.87 6.24
CA THR A 202 3.05 0.77 7.37
C THR A 202 2.94 1.97 8.31
N TYR A 203 2.78 3.18 7.77
CA TYR A 203 2.55 4.37 8.59
C TYR A 203 1.25 4.23 9.41
N MET A 204 0.17 3.76 8.78
CA MET A 204 -1.12 3.54 9.47
C MET A 204 -1.02 2.47 10.57
N MET A 205 -0.22 1.41 10.35
CA MET A 205 0.07 0.40 11.37
C MET A 205 0.79 1.02 12.56
N ILE A 206 1.84 1.81 12.33
CA ILE A 206 2.64 2.45 13.38
C ILE A 206 1.78 3.46 14.14
N GLU A 207 1.10 4.37 13.44
CA GLU A 207 0.24 5.38 14.07
C GLU A 207 -0.84 4.72 14.95
N ARG A 208 -1.49 3.66 14.45
CA ARG A 208 -2.49 2.92 15.23
C ARG A 208 -1.85 2.22 16.44
N ALA A 209 -0.68 1.63 16.29
CA ALA A 209 0.02 0.96 17.37
C ALA A 209 0.45 1.93 18.48
N LEU A 210 0.89 3.13 18.13
CA LEU A 210 1.23 4.19 19.09
C LEU A 210 -0.01 4.65 19.88
N ARG A 211 -1.16 4.82 19.22
CA ARG A 211 -2.43 5.14 19.90
C ARG A 211 -2.91 4.01 20.82
N LYS A 212 -2.59 2.76 20.49
CA LYS A 212 -2.98 1.56 21.26
C LYS A 212 -1.83 0.94 22.06
N GLN A 213 -0.80 1.72 22.37
CA GLN A 213 0.42 1.21 23.00
C GLN A 213 0.14 0.54 24.34
N THR A 214 -0.73 1.15 25.16
CA THR A 214 -1.19 0.61 26.46
C THR A 214 -1.92 -0.72 26.26
N ASP A 215 -2.86 -0.76 25.31
CA ASP A 215 -3.69 -1.94 25.03
C ASP A 215 -2.84 -3.11 24.52
N ILE A 216 -1.87 -2.83 23.65
CA ILE A 216 -0.93 -3.84 23.13
C ILE A 216 -0.08 -4.42 24.27
N ARG A 217 0.41 -3.57 25.18
CA ARG A 217 1.18 -4.03 26.35
C ARG A 217 0.33 -4.85 27.30
N ALA A 218 -0.88 -4.40 27.61
CA ALA A 218 -1.82 -5.12 28.45
C ALA A 218 -2.19 -6.48 27.85
N TYR A 219 -2.40 -6.54 26.54
CA TYR A 219 -2.66 -7.79 25.83
C TYR A 219 -1.49 -8.76 25.89
N ILE A 220 -0.26 -8.30 25.64
CA ILE A 220 0.95 -9.12 25.75
C ILE A 220 1.10 -9.67 27.17
N PHE A 221 0.92 -8.82 28.19
CA PHE A 221 0.97 -9.23 29.59
C PHE A 221 -0.09 -10.28 29.93
N ALA A 222 -1.32 -10.11 29.45
CA ALA A 222 -2.39 -11.06 29.68
C ALA A 222 -2.12 -12.44 29.05
N LEU A 223 -1.33 -12.49 27.97
CA LEU A 223 -0.88 -13.74 27.34
C LEU A 223 0.26 -14.44 28.09
N GLU A 224 1.01 -13.79 28.98
CA GLU A 224 2.13 -14.42 29.69
C GLU A 224 1.70 -15.61 30.55
N GLY A 225 0.45 -15.59 31.04
CA GLY A 225 -0.15 -16.68 31.83
C GLY A 225 -0.60 -17.90 31.01
N GLU A 226 -0.58 -17.82 29.67
CA GLU A 226 -1.00 -18.92 28.79
C GLU A 226 0.08 -20.01 28.75
N LYS A 227 -0.33 -21.27 28.96
CA LYS A 227 0.60 -22.41 29.02
C LYS A 227 1.02 -22.89 27.65
N ASP A 228 0.18 -22.65 26.65
CA ASP A 228 0.40 -23.02 25.27
C ASP A 228 1.28 -21.96 24.57
N GLU A 229 2.49 -22.36 24.15
CA GLU A 229 3.44 -21.45 23.51
C GLU A 229 2.91 -20.91 22.17
N GLU A 230 2.10 -21.69 21.44
CA GLU A 230 1.54 -21.27 20.15
C GLU A 230 0.48 -20.16 20.29
N LYS A 231 -0.04 -20.00 21.50
CA LYS A 231 -0.99 -18.94 21.86
C LYS A 231 -0.32 -17.70 22.45
N ARG A 232 1.01 -17.67 22.52
CA ARG A 232 1.77 -16.50 22.97
C ARG A 232 2.46 -15.81 21.80
N ILE A 233 2.69 -14.51 21.95
CA ILE A 233 3.60 -13.79 21.07
C ILE A 233 5.03 -14.20 21.46
N PRO A 234 5.90 -14.57 20.49
CA PRO A 234 7.29 -14.93 20.81
C PRO A 234 8.01 -13.79 21.54
N ALA A 235 8.84 -14.13 22.52
CA ALA A 235 9.55 -13.15 23.34
C ALA A 235 10.43 -12.20 22.52
N ASP A 236 11.03 -12.69 21.43
CA ASP A 236 11.86 -11.89 20.52
C ASP A 236 11.07 -10.81 19.74
N ASP A 237 9.75 -10.98 19.63
CA ASP A 237 8.84 -10.05 18.95
C ASP A 237 8.29 -8.98 19.89
N ILE A 238 8.51 -9.09 21.21
CA ILE A 238 8.06 -8.10 22.18
C ILE A 238 8.88 -6.80 22.02
N LEU A 239 8.17 -5.70 21.82
CA LEU A 239 8.74 -4.36 21.68
C LEU A 239 9.23 -3.82 23.03
N SER A 240 10.53 -3.56 23.13
CA SER A 240 11.14 -2.87 24.28
C SER A 240 10.73 -1.40 24.35
N ASN A 241 10.97 -0.73 25.49
CA ASN A 241 10.72 0.71 25.60
C ASN A 241 11.50 1.54 24.57
N GLU A 242 12.69 1.08 24.19
CA GLU A 242 13.48 1.75 23.15
C GLU A 242 12.90 1.49 21.75
N ASP A 243 12.45 0.26 21.49
CA ASP A 243 11.75 -0.06 20.23
C ASP A 243 10.52 0.85 20.03
N TRP A 244 9.75 1.09 21.10
CA TRP A 244 8.60 2.00 21.09
C TRP A 244 8.96 3.48 20.86
N ARG A 245 10.18 3.92 21.19
CA ARG A 245 10.65 5.29 20.94
C ARG A 245 11.14 5.48 19.50
N VAL A 246 11.58 4.39 18.87
CA VAL A 246 12.04 4.39 17.47
C VAL A 246 10.84 4.39 16.51
N LEU A 247 9.73 3.74 16.90
CA LEU A 247 8.45 3.75 16.17
C LEU A 247 7.78 5.13 16.21
#